data_AF-A0A1T4W6A2-F1
#
_entry.id   AF-A0A1T4W6A2-F1
#
_cell.length_a   1.000
_cell.length_b   1.000
_cell.length_c   1.000
_cell.angle_alpha   90.00
_cell.angle_beta   90.00
_cell.angle_gamma   90.00
#
_symmetry.space_group_name_H-M   'P 1'
#
loop_
_entity.id
_entity.type
_entity.pdbx_description
1 polymer ?
#
loop_
_entity_poly.entity_id
_entity_poly.type
_entity_poly.pdbx_seq_one_letter_code
_entity_poly.pdbx_strand_id
1 'polypeptide(L)'
;MGQVGKYGLLWLNYMKENHKERYRLLWRIGRLYKVACQVHEEAWEMLDEIMEKRLAKHLPEDPSSTMKMWRLREEAKQIGEEMVLRDVVYRSR
;
A
#
# COMPACT_ATOMS: atom_id res chain seq x y z
N MET A 1 12.92 -2.07 -16.54
CA MET A 1 12.47 -1.18 -15.45
C MET A 1 11.28 -1.85 -14.80
N GLY A 2 11.36 -2.19 -13.50
CA GLY A 2 10.25 -2.82 -12.78
C GLY A 2 9.01 -1.94 -12.79
N GLN A 3 7.82 -2.55 -12.78
CA GLN A 3 6.58 -1.79 -12.71
C GLN A 3 6.47 -1.10 -11.34
N VAL A 4 6.05 0.16 -11.33
CA VAL A 4 5.88 1.00 -10.12
C VAL A 4 4.77 0.47 -9.20
N GLY A 5 3.81 -0.26 -9.75
CA GLY A 5 2.69 -0.83 -8.99
C GLY A 5 1.63 0.17 -8.53
N LYS A 6 0.49 -0.35 -8.02
CA LYS A 6 -0.71 0.44 -7.67
C LYS A 6 -0.39 1.61 -6.75
N TYR A 7 0.24 1.35 -5.60
CA TYR A 7 0.51 2.35 -4.58
C TYR A 7 1.57 3.38 -4.98
N GLY A 8 2.59 2.97 -5.75
CA GLY A 8 3.57 3.90 -6.31
C GLY A 8 2.95 4.86 -7.32
N LEU A 9 2.01 4.39 -8.16
CA LEU A 9 1.27 5.25 -9.09
C LEU A 9 0.37 6.24 -8.36
N LEU A 10 -0.32 5.80 -7.30
CA LEU A 10 -1.12 6.69 -6.46
C LEU A 10 -0.25 7.78 -5.80
N TRP A 11 0.93 7.40 -5.31
CA TRP A 11 1.88 8.34 -4.73
C TRP A 11 2.39 9.35 -5.76
N LEU A 12 2.68 8.91 -7.00
CA LEU A 12 3.06 9.82 -8.08
C LEU A 12 1.99 10.88 -8.36
N ASN A 13 0.72 10.47 -8.42
CA ASN A 13 -0.39 11.40 -8.62
C ASN A 13 -0.52 12.37 -7.43
N TYR A 14 -0.50 11.84 -6.20
CA TYR A 14 -0.55 12.65 -4.99
C TYR A 14 0.58 13.70 -4.94
N MET A 15 1.81 13.29 -5.22
CA MET A 15 2.97 14.18 -5.22
C MET A 15 2.90 15.24 -6.33
N LYS A 16 2.40 14.87 -7.52
CA LYS A 16 2.24 15.80 -8.63
C LYS A 16 1.20 16.89 -8.33
N GLU A 17 0.15 16.56 -7.59
CA GLU A 17 -0.93 17.50 -7.26
C GLU A 17 -0.60 18.34 -6.03
N ASN A 18 -0.11 17.70 -4.96
CA ASN A 18 0.01 18.30 -3.63
C ASN A 18 1.44 18.77 -3.30
N HIS A 19 2.47 18.19 -3.91
CA HIS A 19 3.89 18.44 -3.59
C HIS A 19 4.73 18.70 -4.85
N LYS A 20 4.24 19.60 -5.72
CA LYS A 20 4.78 19.89 -7.06
C LYS A 20 6.29 20.14 -7.11
N GLU A 21 6.84 20.87 -6.14
CA GLU A 21 8.28 21.17 -6.09
C GLU A 21 9.12 19.92 -5.84
N ARG A 22 8.73 19.10 -4.87
CA ARG A 22 9.37 17.82 -4.55
C ARG A 22 9.28 16.87 -5.73
N TYR A 23 8.11 16.78 -6.38
CA TYR A 23 7.92 15.98 -7.59
C TYR A 23 8.91 16.39 -8.70
N ARG A 24 9.00 17.70 -8.99
CA ARG A 24 9.94 18.23 -10.01
C ARG A 24 11.40 17.97 -9.65
N LEU A 25 11.78 18.11 -8.38
CA LEU A 25 13.14 17.80 -7.92
C LEU A 25 13.48 16.32 -8.16
N LEU A 26 12.61 15.41 -7.71
CA LEU A 26 12.81 13.97 -7.87
C LEU A 26 12.87 13.54 -9.33
N TRP A 27 12.06 14.18 -10.19
CA TRP A 27 12.12 13.99 -11.63
C TRP A 27 13.48 14.45 -12.18
N ARG A 28 13.91 15.66 -11.83
CA ARG A 28 15.16 16.26 -12.31
C ARG A 28 16.40 15.45 -11.94
N ILE A 29 16.43 14.85 -10.75
CA ILE A 29 17.54 14.00 -10.30
C ILE A 29 17.36 12.51 -10.69
N GLY A 30 16.35 12.18 -11.49
CA GLY A 30 16.12 10.82 -11.99
C GLY A 30 15.69 9.80 -10.91
N ARG A 31 15.24 10.25 -9.73
CA ARG A 31 14.85 9.38 -8.61
C ARG A 31 13.36 9.14 -8.48
N LEU A 32 12.52 9.85 -9.23
CA LEU A 32 11.07 9.81 -9.06
C LEU A 32 10.50 8.38 -9.09
N TYR A 33 10.78 7.62 -10.15
CA TYR A 33 10.27 6.25 -10.28
C TYR A 33 10.89 5.28 -9.27
N LYS A 34 12.17 5.48 -8.89
CA LYS A 34 12.81 4.68 -7.84
C LYS A 34 12.09 4.87 -6.51
N VAL A 35 11.76 6.11 -6.15
CA VAL A 35 11.01 6.41 -4.92
C VAL A 35 9.60 5.85 -5.01
N ALA A 36 8.93 5.96 -6.17
CA ALA A 36 7.60 5.39 -6.35
C ALA A 36 7.58 3.85 -6.20
N CYS A 37 8.60 3.15 -6.70
CA CYS A 37 8.78 1.71 -6.45
C CYS A 37 8.98 1.42 -4.96
N GLN A 38 9.80 2.20 -4.25
CA GLN A 38 10.01 2.03 -2.80
C GLN A 38 8.73 2.25 -2.00
N VAL A 39 7.94 3.26 -2.37
CA VAL A 39 6.62 3.51 -1.77
C VAL A 39 5.67 2.34 -2.03
N HIS A 40 5.75 1.70 -3.19
CA HIS A 40 4.96 0.53 -3.50
C HIS A 40 5.36 -0.71 -2.70
N GLU A 41 6.66 -0.95 -2.56
CA GLU A 41 7.21 -2.04 -1.74
C GLU A 41 6.80 -1.87 -0.28
N GLU A 42 7.00 -0.69 0.30
CA GLU A 42 6.60 -0.39 1.68
C GLU A 42 5.07 -0.54 1.90
N ALA A 43 4.28 -0.06 0.93
CA ALA A 43 2.83 -0.23 0.95
C ALA A 43 2.41 -1.70 0.91
N TRP A 44 3.11 -2.54 0.13
CA TRP A 44 2.85 -3.97 0.08
C TRP A 44 3.22 -4.69 1.36
N GLU A 45 4.40 -4.41 1.91
CA GLU A 45 4.86 -4.99 3.17
C GLU A 45 3.88 -4.68 4.31
N MET A 46 3.41 -3.42 4.39
CA MET A 46 2.42 -3.02 5.39
C MET A 46 1.07 -3.72 5.18
N LEU A 47 0.61 -3.86 3.92
CA LEU A 47 -0.64 -4.55 3.61
C LEU A 47 -0.57 -6.03 4.04
N ASP A 48 0.54 -6.69 3.71
CA ASP A 48 0.78 -8.09 4.03
C ASP A 48 0.83 -8.31 5.55
N GLU A 49 1.57 -7.46 6.27
CA GLU A 49 1.64 -7.52 7.74
C GLU A 49 0.26 -7.34 8.40
N ILE A 50 -0.57 -6.42 7.90
CA ILE A 50 -1.94 -6.21 8.41
C ILE A 50 -2.81 -7.44 8.15
N MET A 51 -2.72 -7.99 6.93
CA MET A 51 -3.47 -9.19 6.55
C MET A 51 -3.06 -10.39 7.41
N GLU A 52 -1.76 -10.66 7.58
CA GLU A 52 -1.26 -11.74 8.42
C GLU A 52 -1.69 -11.59 9.88
N LYS A 53 -1.54 -10.40 10.48
CA LYS A 53 -1.94 -10.15 11.86
C LYS A 53 -3.44 -10.37 12.09
N ARG A 54 -4.28 -10.02 11.12
CA ARG A 54 -5.73 -10.21 11.21
C ARG A 54 -6.11 -11.68 11.06
N LEU A 55 -5.50 -12.39 10.12
CA LEU A 55 -5.73 -13.82 9.91
C LEU A 55 -5.24 -14.65 11.10
N ALA A 56 -4.10 -14.31 11.70
CA ALA A 56 -3.56 -14.99 12.88
C ALA A 56 -4.44 -14.79 14.13
N LYS A 57 -5.05 -13.61 14.31
CA LYS A 57 -5.95 -13.33 15.44
C LYS A 57 -7.29 -14.04 15.33
N HIS A 58 -7.73 -14.34 14.10
CA HIS A 58 -9.00 -14.98 13.81
C HIS A 58 -8.75 -16.33 13.11
N LEU A 59 -7.97 -17.22 13.74
CA LEU A 59 -7.92 -18.62 13.32
C LEU A 59 -9.35 -19.18 13.39
N PRO A 60 -9.96 -19.62 12.26
CA PRO A 60 -11.26 -20.24 12.31
C PRO A 60 -11.14 -21.58 13.05
N GLU A 61 -11.98 -21.79 14.07
CA GLU A 61 -12.14 -23.12 14.69
C GLU A 61 -12.62 -24.16 13.68
N ASP A 62 -13.27 -23.72 12.60
CA ASP A 62 -13.75 -24.55 11.51
C ASP A 62 -13.30 -23.99 10.14
N PRO A 63 -12.30 -24.63 9.49
CA PRO A 63 -11.82 -24.27 8.16
C PRO A 63 -12.87 -24.37 7.04
N SER A 64 -14.01 -25.02 7.29
CA SER A 64 -15.05 -25.30 6.29
C SER A 64 -15.93 -24.09 5.94
N SER A 65 -15.89 -23.01 6.75
CA SER A 65 -16.71 -21.82 6.50
C SER A 65 -16.05 -20.87 5.49
N THR A 66 -16.04 -21.26 4.21
CA THR A 66 -15.48 -20.50 3.08
C THR A 66 -15.96 -19.04 3.07
N MET A 67 -17.22 -18.79 3.45
CA MET A 67 -17.81 -17.45 3.50
C MET A 67 -17.26 -16.58 4.66
N LYS A 68 -17.06 -17.16 5.86
CA LYS A 68 -16.50 -16.41 7.00
C LYS A 68 -15.04 -16.06 6.74
N MET A 69 -14.27 -17.00 6.19
CA MET A 69 -12.87 -16.77 5.82
C MET A 69 -12.73 -15.70 4.73
N TRP A 70 -13.64 -15.70 3.75
CA TRP A 70 -13.66 -14.66 2.71
C TRP A 70 -13.95 -13.27 3.31
N ARG A 71 -14.94 -13.15 4.21
CA ARG A 71 -15.26 -11.87 4.86
C ARG A 71 -14.09 -11.32 5.68
N LEU A 72 -13.39 -12.18 6.43
CA LEU A 72 -12.23 -11.77 7.22
C LEU A 72 -11.08 -11.27 6.34
N ARG A 73 -10.83 -11.93 5.19
CA ARG A 73 -9.83 -11.48 4.22
C ARG A 73 -10.22 -10.14 3.61
N GLU A 74 -11.49 -9.96 3.26
CA GLU A 74 -11.97 -8.72 2.66
C GLU A 74 -11.90 -7.54 3.65
N GLU A 75 -12.29 -7.77 4.91
CA GLU A 75 -12.17 -6.76 5.97
C GLU A 75 -10.70 -6.39 6.24
N ALA A 76 -9.82 -7.39 6.37
CA ALA A 76 -8.39 -7.17 6.56
C ALA A 76 -7.78 -6.39 5.40
N LYS A 77 -8.18 -6.70 4.17
CA LYS A 77 -7.76 -5.98 2.97
C LYS A 77 -8.23 -4.54 2.99
N GLN A 78 -9.51 -4.27 3.30
CA GLN A 78 -10.03 -2.89 3.35
C GLN A 78 -9.28 -2.02 4.36
N ILE A 79 -9.09 -2.54 5.58
CA ILE A 79 -8.33 -1.85 6.64
C ILE A 79 -6.88 -1.64 6.19
N GLY A 80 -6.27 -2.67 5.60
CA GLY A 80 -4.92 -2.59 5.08
C GLY A 80 -4.77 -1.53 3.98
N GLU A 81 -5.68 -1.48 3.01
CA GLU A 81 -5.66 -0.48 1.94
C GLU A 81 -5.81 0.95 2.51
N GLU A 82 -6.69 1.17 3.49
CA GLU A 82 -6.85 2.48 4.13
C GLU A 82 -5.57 2.93 4.84
N MET A 83 -4.95 2.04 5.63
CA MET A 83 -3.72 2.35 6.36
C MET A 83 -2.57 2.65 5.41
N VAL A 84 -2.40 1.85 4.35
CA VAL A 84 -1.38 2.07 3.32
C VAL A 84 -1.57 3.42 2.63
N LEU A 85 -2.80 3.79 2.28
CA LEU A 85 -3.06 5.09 1.66
C LEU A 85 -2.65 6.24 2.57
N ARG A 86 -3.05 6.18 3.84
CA ARG A 86 -2.79 7.24 4.82
C ARG A 86 -1.31 7.33 5.21
N ASP A 87 -0.68 6.21 5.54
CA ASP A 87 0.60 6.20 6.24
C ASP A 87 1.81 6.12 5.27
N VAL A 88 1.57 5.65 4.05
CA VAL A 88 2.60 5.46 3.00
C VAL A 88 2.36 6.38 1.80
N VAL A 89 1.18 6.31 1.17
CA VAL A 89 0.92 6.99 -0.12
C VAL A 89 0.74 8.51 0.01
N TYR A 90 0.01 8.97 1.02
CA TYR A 90 -0.31 10.41 1.19
C TYR A 90 0.67 11.16 2.10
N ARG A 91 1.85 10.59 2.31
CA ARG A 91 2.90 11.21 3.12
C ARG A 91 3.90 11.94 2.21
N SER A 92 4.13 13.22 2.50
CA SER A 92 5.28 13.94 1.93
C SER A 92 6.57 13.51 2.63
N ARG A 93 7.32 12.60 1.99
CA ARG A 93 8.68 12.23 2.42
C ARG A 93 9.77 12.94 1.63
#